data_AF-A0A2D4PFV6-F1
#
_entry.id   AF-A0A2D4PFV6-F1
#
_cell.length_a   1.000
_cell.length_b   1.000
_cell.length_c   1.000
_cell.angle_alpha   90.00
_cell.angle_beta   90.00
_cell.angle_gamma   90.00
#
_symmetry.space_group_name_H-M   'P 1'
#
loop_
_entity.id
_entity.type
_entity.pdbx_description
1 polymer ?
#
loop_
_entity_poly.entity_id
_entity_poly.type
_entity_poly.pdbx_seq_one_letter_code
_entity_poly.pdbx_strand_id
1 'polypeptide(L)'
;SSASPPVVTGGLAEDDPLKYKPNPDNLVSKLSDSEDGEEEEDVGGTAKKLGKEASKGGIRKYIPPRLVPVHYNETEMEKEKKMAEQAKKRALSSSIIRELKEQYSDAPEEIREGRHAHAARQNREDEHRTSYEESMMVRLNMTRKEKAHRRGGGVFSSQLGSLTHFGDISALTGATPSLGEDLNPPKKRRKKIGTKGGKRKGFRKRR
;
A
#
# COMPACT_ATOMS: atom_id res chain seq x y z
N SER A 1 -40.46 -23.43 -54.62
CA SER A 1 -39.27 -22.83 -53.96
C SER A 1 -39.30 -23.23 -52.49
N SER A 2 -38.32 -23.93 -51.91
CA SER A 2 -36.88 -23.60 -51.76
C SER A 2 -36.67 -22.24 -51.07
N ALA A 3 -36.01 -22.12 -49.91
CA ALA A 3 -35.28 -23.11 -49.11
C ALA A 3 -35.29 -22.73 -47.61
N SER A 4 -35.02 -23.70 -46.73
CA SER A 4 -34.72 -23.45 -45.31
C SER A 4 -33.20 -23.31 -45.12
N PRO A 5 -32.70 -22.39 -44.26
CA PRO A 5 -31.27 -22.20 -44.05
C PRO A 5 -30.64 -23.38 -43.29
N PRO A 6 -29.35 -23.70 -43.53
CA PRO A 6 -28.65 -24.74 -42.77
C PRO A 6 -28.45 -24.30 -41.32
N VAL A 7 -28.84 -25.17 -40.39
CA VAL A 7 -28.50 -25.01 -38.96
C VAL A 7 -27.00 -25.28 -38.81
N VAL A 8 -26.24 -24.26 -38.42
CA VAL A 8 -24.81 -24.41 -38.08
C VAL A 8 -24.72 -25.12 -36.73
N THR A 9 -24.68 -26.44 -36.73
CA THR A 9 -24.32 -27.23 -35.55
C THR A 9 -22.83 -27.06 -35.30
N GLY A 10 -22.48 -26.07 -34.48
CA GLY A 10 -21.10 -25.85 -34.03
C GLY A 10 -20.59 -27.05 -33.24
N GLY A 11 -19.83 -27.93 -33.90
CA GLY A 11 -19.09 -28.99 -33.22
C GLY A 11 -18.10 -28.37 -32.23
N LEU A 12 -18.13 -28.82 -30.98
CA LEU A 12 -17.28 -28.29 -29.91
C LEU A 12 -15.82 -28.73 -30.15
N ALA A 13 -15.07 -27.91 -30.89
CA ALA A 13 -13.65 -28.10 -31.22
C ALA A 13 -12.85 -28.47 -29.96
N GLU A 14 -11.84 -29.34 -30.10
CA GLU A 14 -11.12 -29.92 -28.96
C GLU A 14 -10.60 -28.85 -27.99
N ASP A 15 -10.13 -27.72 -28.52
CA ASP A 15 -9.63 -26.54 -27.80
C ASP A 15 -10.69 -25.49 -27.39
N ASP A 16 -11.97 -25.85 -27.21
CA ASP A 16 -13.00 -24.90 -26.72
C ASP A 16 -12.81 -24.58 -25.21
N PRO A 17 -12.51 -23.32 -24.82
CA PRO A 17 -12.31 -22.95 -23.42
C PRO A 17 -13.55 -23.12 -22.53
N LEU A 18 -14.76 -23.24 -23.10
CA LEU A 18 -15.99 -23.48 -22.35
C LEU A 18 -16.13 -24.93 -21.84
N LYS A 19 -15.21 -25.82 -22.22
CA LYS A 19 -15.14 -27.21 -21.74
C LYS A 19 -14.68 -27.34 -20.29
N TYR A 20 -13.93 -26.36 -19.77
CA TYR A 20 -13.42 -26.37 -18.40
C TYR A 20 -14.48 -25.97 -17.37
N LYS A 21 -15.52 -26.80 -17.23
CA LYS A 21 -16.51 -26.67 -16.16
C LYS A 21 -15.97 -27.31 -14.87
N PRO A 22 -16.14 -26.68 -13.69
CA PRO A 22 -15.70 -27.27 -12.43
C PRO A 22 -16.53 -28.52 -12.12
N ASN A 23 -15.85 -29.63 -11.81
CA ASN A 23 -16.51 -30.84 -11.30
C ASN A 23 -16.59 -30.77 -9.76
N PRO A 24 -17.80 -30.63 -9.16
CA PRO A 24 -17.96 -30.49 -7.71
C PRO A 24 -17.65 -31.78 -6.94
N ASP A 25 -17.75 -32.96 -7.56
CA ASP A 25 -17.53 -34.26 -6.90
C ASP A 25 -16.09 -34.40 -6.37
N ASN A 26 -15.14 -33.73 -7.05
CA ASN A 26 -13.72 -33.65 -6.66
C ASN A 26 -13.44 -32.84 -5.38
N LEU A 27 -14.45 -32.16 -4.82
CA LEU A 27 -14.35 -31.39 -3.58
C LEU A 27 -14.90 -32.18 -2.38
N VAL A 28 -15.94 -32.98 -2.57
CA VAL A 28 -16.66 -33.67 -1.49
C VAL A 28 -15.76 -34.69 -0.78
N SER A 29 -14.94 -35.42 -1.54
CA SER A 29 -13.99 -36.41 -1.03
C SER A 29 -12.83 -35.83 -0.19
N LYS A 30 -12.65 -34.51 -0.20
CA LYS A 30 -11.60 -33.81 0.57
C LYS A 30 -12.12 -33.18 1.85
N LEU A 31 -13.44 -33.07 2.01
CA LEU A 31 -14.08 -32.49 3.18
C LEU A 31 -14.33 -33.54 4.28
N SER A 32 -14.50 -34.81 3.91
CA SER A 32 -14.71 -35.92 4.85
C SER A 32 -13.47 -36.38 5.64
N ASP A 33 -12.30 -35.80 5.38
CA ASP A 33 -10.99 -36.21 5.94
C ASP A 33 -10.46 -35.21 7.01
N SER A 34 -11.30 -34.27 7.46
CA SER A 34 -10.85 -33.06 8.18
C SER A 34 -11.48 -32.85 9.57
N GLU A 35 -12.04 -33.88 10.21
CA GLU A 35 -12.69 -33.81 11.54
C GLU A 35 -12.09 -34.78 12.60
N ASP A 36 -10.78 -34.69 12.90
CA ASP A 36 -10.25 -35.10 14.23
C ASP A 36 -8.83 -34.56 14.55
N GLY A 37 -8.48 -34.40 15.84
CA GLY A 37 -7.10 -34.33 16.37
C GLY A 37 -6.57 -32.97 16.88
N GLU A 38 -6.22 -32.90 18.18
CA GLU A 38 -5.62 -31.74 18.89
C GLU A 38 -4.13 -31.95 19.33
N GLU A 39 -3.55 -30.95 20.03
CA GLU A 39 -2.25 -30.89 20.76
C GLU A 39 -0.93 -30.77 19.92
N GLU A 40 -0.11 -29.70 20.05
CA GLU A 40 0.96 -29.36 21.05
C GLU A 40 2.22 -30.29 20.96
N GLU A 41 3.50 -29.89 21.08
CA GLU A 41 4.19 -28.68 21.54
C GLU A 41 5.63 -28.55 20.91
N ASP A 42 6.40 -27.53 21.34
CA ASP A 42 7.88 -27.40 21.40
C ASP A 42 8.72 -26.99 20.15
N VAL A 43 10.05 -27.21 20.14
CA VAL A 43 11.04 -26.13 19.83
C VAL A 43 12.27 -26.55 19.01
N GLY A 44 12.65 -25.66 18.09
CA GLY A 44 14.03 -25.16 17.97
C GLY A 44 15.09 -25.92 17.15
N GLY A 45 15.65 -25.25 16.14
CA GLY A 45 17.10 -25.33 15.86
C GLY A 45 17.55 -25.72 14.43
N THR A 46 18.17 -24.75 13.75
CA THR A 46 19.19 -24.94 12.69
C THR A 46 18.84 -25.79 11.44
N ALA A 47 18.43 -25.13 10.36
CA ALA A 47 18.31 -25.74 9.03
C ALA A 47 19.57 -25.50 8.16
N LYS A 48 20.38 -26.54 7.97
CA LYS A 48 21.25 -26.74 6.79
C LYS A 48 20.85 -28.07 6.14
N LYS A 49 21.06 -28.17 4.81
CA LYS A 49 20.64 -29.27 3.90
C LYS A 49 19.14 -29.15 3.54
N LEU A 50 18.81 -28.87 2.27
CA LEU A 50 18.81 -29.77 1.09
C LEU A 50 17.67 -30.78 1.13
N GLY A 51 16.98 -30.95 -0.02
CA GLY A 51 15.76 -31.73 -0.14
C GLY A 51 15.95 -33.25 -0.08
N LYS A 52 14.81 -33.96 -0.15
CA LYS A 52 14.57 -35.35 0.31
C LYS A 52 14.59 -35.41 1.85
N GLU A 53 13.57 -35.87 2.56
CA GLU A 53 12.69 -37.02 2.31
C GLU A 53 11.21 -36.66 2.57
N ALA A 54 10.29 -37.32 1.84
CA ALA A 54 8.85 -37.24 2.11
C ALA A 54 8.45 -38.24 3.21
N SER A 55 8.85 -37.96 4.45
CA SER A 55 8.43 -38.75 5.61
C SER A 55 6.90 -38.67 5.79
N LYS A 56 6.24 -39.81 5.58
CA LYS A 56 4.84 -40.15 5.84
C LYS A 56 4.06 -39.22 6.79
N GLY A 57 2.82 -38.90 6.41
CA GLY A 57 1.71 -38.88 7.36
C GLY A 57 1.32 -37.56 8.05
N GLY A 58 1.53 -36.39 7.43
CA GLY A 58 1.03 -35.13 8.02
C GLY A 58 0.83 -34.01 7.00
N ILE A 59 -0.29 -33.28 7.13
CA ILE A 59 -0.62 -32.11 6.32
C ILE A 59 0.30 -30.95 6.74
N ARG A 60 1.40 -30.74 6.00
CA ARG A 60 2.34 -29.65 6.26
C ARG A 60 1.67 -28.29 5.96
N LYS A 61 1.24 -27.58 7.00
CA LYS A 61 0.74 -26.19 6.91
C LYS A 61 1.75 -25.32 6.16
N TYR A 62 1.29 -24.55 5.19
CA TYR A 62 2.14 -23.66 4.39
C TYR A 62 2.79 -22.59 5.27
N ILE A 63 4.13 -22.51 5.23
CA ILE A 63 4.91 -21.48 5.92
C ILE A 63 5.38 -20.48 4.86
N PRO A 64 4.89 -19.22 4.86
CA PRO A 64 5.37 -18.21 3.92
C PRO A 64 6.86 -17.90 4.16
N PRO A 65 7.64 -17.65 3.09
CA PRO A 65 9.07 -17.43 3.21
C PRO A 65 9.39 -16.17 4.03
N ARG A 66 10.37 -16.28 4.93
CA ARG A 66 10.86 -15.14 5.72
C ARG A 66 11.79 -14.29 4.86
N LEU A 67 11.36 -13.08 4.54
CA LEU A 67 12.20 -12.06 3.89
C LEU A 67 13.35 -11.67 4.83
N VAL A 68 14.59 -11.78 4.33
CA VAL A 68 15.81 -11.32 5.01
C VAL A 68 16.33 -10.09 4.26
N PRO A 69 16.87 -9.06 4.95
CA PRO A 69 17.49 -7.92 4.27
C PRO A 69 18.64 -8.37 3.36
N VAL A 70 18.44 -8.23 2.05
CA VAL A 70 19.50 -8.43 1.05
C VAL A 70 20.33 -7.15 0.98
N HIS A 71 21.65 -7.27 1.03
CA HIS A 71 22.55 -6.13 0.92
C HIS A 71 22.54 -5.64 -0.53
N TYR A 72 22.03 -4.44 -0.76
CA TYR A 72 22.14 -3.76 -2.05
C TYR A 72 23.51 -3.09 -2.14
N ASN A 73 24.27 -3.46 -3.17
CA ASN A 73 25.56 -2.84 -3.54
C ASN A 73 25.37 -1.47 -4.20
N GLU A 74 24.38 -0.68 -3.76
CA GLU A 74 24.33 0.76 -4.07
C GLU A 74 25.59 1.38 -3.46
N THR A 75 26.45 1.94 -4.32
CA THR A 75 27.66 2.65 -3.89
C THR A 75 27.26 3.85 -3.02
N GLU A 76 28.14 4.29 -2.11
CA GLU A 76 27.84 5.46 -1.26
C GLU A 76 27.56 6.70 -2.12
N MET A 77 28.29 6.84 -3.24
CA MET A 77 28.07 7.85 -4.27
C MET A 77 26.65 7.81 -4.89
N GLU A 78 26.05 6.63 -5.11
CA GLU A 78 24.69 6.52 -5.63
C GLU A 78 23.64 6.89 -4.58
N LYS A 79 23.86 6.52 -3.32
CA LYS A 79 23.01 6.90 -2.20
C LYS A 79 23.00 8.41 -2.01
N GLU A 80 24.18 9.05 -2.05
CA GLU A 80 24.33 10.50 -1.98
C GLU A 80 23.64 11.21 -3.15
N LYS A 81 23.83 10.74 -4.40
CA LYS A 81 23.13 11.27 -5.57
C LYS A 81 21.60 11.18 -5.42
N LYS A 82 21.09 10.03 -5.00
CA LYS A 82 19.66 9.78 -4.75
C LYS A 82 19.09 10.67 -3.64
N MET A 83 19.85 10.90 -2.57
CA MET A 83 19.49 11.84 -1.50
C MET A 83 19.51 13.30 -1.99
N ALA A 84 20.52 13.71 -2.77
CA ALA A 84 20.60 15.05 -3.35
C ALA A 84 19.49 15.32 -4.36
N GLU A 85 19.14 14.34 -5.21
CA GLU A 85 17.97 14.41 -6.07
C GLU A 85 16.66 14.52 -5.29
N GLN A 86 16.51 13.75 -4.21
CA GLN A 86 15.32 13.80 -3.36
C GLN A 86 15.21 15.16 -2.65
N ALA A 87 16.34 15.73 -2.21
CA ALA A 87 16.39 17.08 -1.64
C ALA A 87 15.99 18.13 -2.69
N LYS A 88 16.52 18.06 -3.92
CA LYS A 88 16.11 18.92 -5.05
C LYS A 88 14.62 18.78 -5.37
N LYS A 89 14.10 17.56 -5.46
CA LYS A 89 12.66 17.28 -5.69
C LYS A 89 11.80 17.85 -4.55
N ARG A 90 12.25 17.73 -3.29
CA ARG A 90 11.57 18.32 -2.12
C ARG A 90 11.56 19.85 -2.17
N ALA A 91 12.71 20.46 -2.47
CA ALA A 91 12.86 21.91 -2.60
C ALA A 91 12.04 22.48 -3.77
N LEU A 92 11.96 21.78 -4.91
CA LEU A 92 11.07 22.13 -6.02
C LEU A 92 9.58 21.98 -5.66
N SER A 93 9.23 21.08 -4.74
CA SER A 93 7.87 20.92 -4.20
C SER A 93 7.55 21.81 -3.00
N SER A 94 8.46 22.74 -2.64
CA SER A 94 8.26 23.69 -1.54
C SER A 94 7.18 24.72 -1.88
N SER A 95 6.55 25.33 -0.87
CA SER A 95 5.42 26.25 -1.12
C SER A 95 5.87 27.50 -1.88
N ILE A 96 7.04 28.05 -1.53
CA ILE A 96 7.61 29.24 -2.21
C ILE A 96 7.93 28.93 -3.68
N ILE A 97 8.64 27.83 -3.96
CA ILE A 97 9.02 27.50 -5.34
C ILE A 97 7.79 27.18 -6.20
N ARG A 98 6.77 26.56 -5.62
CA ARG A 98 5.49 26.33 -6.31
C ARG A 98 4.79 27.65 -6.63
N GLU A 99 4.64 28.56 -5.67
CA GLU A 99 3.98 29.85 -5.85
C GLU A 99 4.72 30.73 -6.87
N LEU A 100 6.05 30.81 -6.78
CA LEU A 100 6.87 31.51 -7.79
C LEU A 100 6.68 30.90 -9.18
N LYS A 101 6.65 29.57 -9.29
CA LYS A 101 6.39 28.91 -10.57
C LYS A 101 5.01 29.30 -11.12
N GLU A 102 3.98 29.30 -10.28
CA GLU A 102 2.61 29.67 -10.64
C GLU A 102 2.52 31.14 -11.10
N GLN A 103 3.18 32.08 -10.40
CA GLN A 103 3.22 33.51 -10.76
C GLN A 103 3.93 33.80 -12.09
N TYR A 104 4.97 33.05 -12.43
CA TYR A 104 5.75 33.24 -13.68
C TYR A 104 5.35 32.26 -14.80
N SER A 105 4.29 31.45 -14.62
CA SER A 105 3.79 30.56 -15.66
C SER A 105 2.44 31.04 -16.23
N ASP A 106 2.40 31.29 -17.54
CA ASP A 106 1.14 31.46 -18.31
C ASP A 106 0.33 30.15 -18.47
N ALA A 107 0.67 29.10 -17.73
CA ALA A 107 -0.04 27.82 -17.78
C ALA A 107 -1.33 27.92 -16.94
N PRO A 108 -2.51 27.55 -17.48
CA PRO A 108 -3.76 27.66 -16.74
C PRO A 108 -3.81 26.69 -15.54
N GLU A 109 -4.27 27.18 -14.39
CA GLU A 109 -4.50 26.35 -13.20
C GLU A 109 -5.81 25.55 -13.35
N GLU A 110 -5.77 24.25 -13.06
CA GLU A 110 -6.95 23.39 -13.10
C GLU A 110 -7.79 23.51 -11.81
N ILE A 111 -8.65 24.53 -11.76
CA ILE A 111 -9.58 24.74 -10.65
C ILE A 111 -10.73 23.73 -10.71
N ARG A 112 -10.64 22.66 -9.91
CA ARG A 112 -11.71 21.66 -9.73
C ARG A 112 -12.62 22.01 -8.57
N GLU A 113 -13.93 22.11 -8.82
CA GLU A 113 -14.92 22.34 -7.77
C GLU A 113 -14.84 21.25 -6.67
N GLY A 114 -14.78 21.68 -5.41
CA GLY A 114 -14.64 20.79 -4.26
C GLY A 114 -13.25 20.18 -4.03
N ARG A 115 -12.25 20.43 -4.89
CA ARG A 115 -10.85 20.06 -4.63
C ARG A 115 -10.01 21.30 -4.36
N HIS A 116 -9.49 21.42 -3.14
CA HIS A 116 -8.66 22.56 -2.75
C HIS A 116 -7.20 22.35 -3.16
N ALA A 117 -6.56 23.38 -3.75
CA ALA A 117 -5.16 23.35 -4.20
C ALA A 117 -4.12 23.01 -3.10
N HIS A 118 -4.49 23.19 -1.83
CA HIS A 118 -3.67 22.83 -0.65
C HIS A 118 -3.81 21.35 -0.25
N ALA A 119 -4.85 20.65 -0.70
CA ALA A 119 -5.10 19.24 -0.43
C ALA A 119 -4.34 18.29 -1.39
N ALA A 120 -3.28 18.75 -2.05
CA ALA A 120 -2.56 18.04 -3.13
C ALA A 120 -2.17 16.58 -2.81
N ARG A 121 -1.90 16.24 -1.54
CA ARG A 121 -1.65 14.85 -1.11
C ARG A 121 -2.91 13.98 -1.17
N GLN A 122 -4.03 14.47 -0.64
CA GLN A 122 -5.32 13.78 -0.71
C GLN A 122 -5.79 13.70 -2.17
N ASN A 123 -5.58 14.77 -2.94
CA ASN A 123 -5.87 14.82 -4.37
C ASN A 123 -5.16 13.67 -5.12
N ARG A 124 -3.86 13.46 -4.88
CA ARG A 124 -3.08 12.38 -5.50
C ARG A 124 -3.51 10.97 -5.07
N GLU A 125 -3.90 10.79 -3.81
CA GLU A 125 -4.47 9.52 -3.32
C GLU A 125 -5.83 9.22 -4.01
N ASP A 126 -6.63 10.26 -4.25
CA ASP A 126 -7.90 10.15 -4.96
C ASP A 126 -7.75 9.95 -6.46
N GLU A 127 -6.82 10.63 -7.12
CA GLU A 127 -6.46 10.41 -8.53
C GLU A 127 -5.95 8.99 -8.78
N HIS A 128 -5.06 8.49 -7.93
CA HIS A 128 -4.54 7.12 -8.04
C HIS A 128 -5.67 6.09 -7.86
N ARG A 129 -6.65 6.40 -7.01
CA ARG A 129 -7.82 5.57 -6.82
C ARG A 129 -8.76 5.61 -8.02
N THR A 130 -9.10 6.78 -8.56
CA THR A 130 -9.95 6.88 -9.76
C THR A 130 -9.30 6.18 -10.95
N SER A 131 -7.99 6.36 -11.17
CA SER A 131 -7.28 5.66 -12.25
C SER A 131 -7.32 4.15 -12.12
N TYR A 132 -7.32 3.61 -10.89
CA TYR A 132 -7.48 2.17 -10.66
C TYR A 132 -8.92 1.70 -10.88
N GLU A 133 -9.91 2.43 -10.37
CA GLU A 133 -11.33 2.12 -10.55
C GLU A 133 -11.74 2.16 -12.04
N GLU A 134 -11.18 3.10 -12.81
CA GLU A 134 -11.33 3.22 -14.26
C GLU A 134 -10.59 2.09 -15.00
N SER A 135 -9.31 1.86 -14.70
CA SER A 135 -8.51 0.81 -15.37
C SER A 135 -9.05 -0.61 -15.14
N MET A 136 -9.71 -0.87 -14.01
CA MET A 136 -10.27 -2.17 -13.67
C MET A 136 -11.80 -2.23 -13.87
N MET A 137 -12.44 -1.10 -14.21
CA MET A 137 -13.90 -0.93 -14.29
C MET A 137 -14.66 -1.39 -13.02
N VAL A 138 -14.04 -1.26 -11.85
CA VAL A 138 -14.56 -1.73 -10.55
C VAL A 138 -14.38 -0.65 -9.48
N ARG A 139 -15.49 -0.24 -8.85
CA ARG A 139 -15.46 0.71 -7.71
C ARG A 139 -14.92 0.04 -6.45
N LEU A 140 -14.00 0.72 -5.75
CA LEU A 140 -13.48 0.25 -4.47
C LEU A 140 -14.35 0.73 -3.30
N ASN A 141 -14.50 -0.11 -2.29
CA ASN A 141 -15.20 0.25 -1.05
C ASN A 141 -14.23 0.87 -0.03
N MET A 142 -14.63 1.98 0.58
CA MET A 142 -13.85 2.65 1.62
C MET A 142 -14.01 2.02 3.00
N THR A 143 -12.92 1.92 3.76
CA THR A 143 -13.03 1.53 5.17
C THR A 143 -13.55 2.69 6.03
N ARG A 144 -14.26 2.39 7.13
CA ARG A 144 -14.73 3.40 8.09
C ARG A 144 -13.58 4.24 8.70
N LYS A 145 -12.39 3.65 8.85
CA LYS A 145 -11.18 4.33 9.37
C LYS A 145 -10.65 5.35 8.36
N GLU A 146 -10.53 4.95 7.10
CA GLU A 146 -10.10 5.82 5.99
C GLU A 146 -11.08 7.00 5.79
N LYS A 147 -12.40 6.72 5.79
CA LYS A 147 -13.44 7.76 5.73
C LYS A 147 -13.38 8.74 6.91
N ALA A 148 -12.96 8.29 8.10
CA ALA A 148 -12.71 9.17 9.24
C ALA A 148 -11.42 9.98 9.09
N HIS A 149 -10.34 9.39 8.56
CA HIS A 149 -9.08 10.08 8.30
C HIS A 149 -9.25 11.23 7.30
N ARG A 150 -9.97 11.00 6.19
CA ARG A 150 -10.30 12.05 5.21
C ARG A 150 -11.12 13.19 5.80
N ARG A 151 -12.06 12.89 6.72
CA ARG A 151 -12.83 13.91 7.44
C ARG A 151 -11.99 14.68 8.47
N GLY A 152 -11.02 14.02 9.11
CA GLY A 152 -10.13 14.62 10.10
C GLY A 152 -9.07 15.54 9.48
N GLY A 153 -8.62 15.24 8.26
CA GLY A 153 -7.74 16.10 7.45
C GLY A 153 -8.49 17.28 6.83
N GLY A 154 -9.14 18.10 7.66
CA GLY A 154 -9.98 19.22 7.21
C GLY A 154 -9.21 20.28 6.40
N VAL A 155 -9.88 20.83 5.39
CA VAL A 155 -9.35 21.77 4.38
C VAL A 155 -8.41 22.84 4.97
N PHE A 156 -8.86 23.54 6.01
CA PHE A 156 -8.11 24.61 6.69
C PHE A 156 -6.72 24.18 7.16
N SER A 157 -6.56 22.94 7.65
CA SER A 157 -5.25 22.43 8.12
C SER A 157 -4.22 22.34 7.00
N SER A 158 -4.66 22.09 5.76
CA SER A 158 -3.78 22.01 4.59
C SER A 158 -3.39 23.40 4.09
N GLN A 159 -4.32 24.35 4.12
CA GLN A 159 -4.12 25.73 3.68
C GLN A 159 -3.20 26.51 4.62
N LEU A 160 -3.36 26.33 5.94
CA LEU A 160 -2.45 26.90 6.94
C LEU A 160 -1.05 26.26 6.90
N GLY A 161 -0.94 25.03 6.35
CA GLY A 161 0.34 24.35 6.16
C GLY A 161 1.28 25.08 5.19
N SER A 162 0.77 25.58 4.06
CA SER A 162 1.57 26.40 3.13
C SER A 162 1.99 27.75 3.70
N LEU A 163 1.15 28.36 4.55
CA LEU A 163 1.44 29.66 5.18
C LEU A 163 2.49 29.57 6.29
N THR A 164 2.63 28.41 6.94
CA THR A 164 3.53 28.19 8.08
C THR A 164 4.77 27.35 7.73
N HIS A 165 4.75 26.60 6.62
CA HIS A 165 5.87 25.76 6.19
C HIS A 165 6.25 26.02 4.74
N PHE A 166 7.15 26.98 4.56
CA PHE A 166 7.69 27.36 3.26
C PHE A 166 8.50 26.25 2.58
N GLY A 167 9.17 25.41 3.37
CA GLY A 167 10.07 24.34 2.91
C GLY A 167 11.52 24.82 2.73
N ASP A 168 12.46 23.88 2.84
CA ASP A 168 13.89 24.16 2.63
C ASP A 168 14.24 24.19 1.14
N ILE A 169 14.93 25.25 0.73
CA ILE A 169 15.32 25.59 -0.66
C ILE A 169 16.85 25.54 -0.84
N SER A 170 17.64 25.25 0.21
CA SER A 170 19.11 25.14 0.17
C SER A 170 19.60 24.22 -0.98
N ALA A 171 18.91 23.11 -1.21
CA ALA A 171 19.23 22.15 -2.28
C ALA A 171 19.09 22.70 -3.72
N LEU A 172 18.43 23.85 -3.89
CA LEU A 172 18.28 24.57 -5.17
C LEU A 172 19.22 25.79 -5.26
N THR A 173 19.32 26.58 -4.18
CA THR A 173 20.12 27.81 -4.19
C THR A 173 21.62 27.57 -4.04
N GLY A 174 22.03 26.37 -3.61
CA GLY A 174 23.44 26.06 -3.32
C GLY A 174 23.97 26.76 -2.07
N ALA A 175 23.15 27.58 -1.41
CA ALA A 175 23.46 28.11 -0.09
C ALA A 175 23.59 26.94 0.88
N THR A 176 24.63 26.95 1.71
CA THR A 176 24.75 26.03 2.85
C THR A 176 23.46 26.06 3.65
N PRO A 177 22.92 24.90 4.10
CA PRO A 177 21.68 24.88 4.87
C PRO A 177 21.82 25.81 6.06
N SER A 178 20.82 26.69 6.24
CA SER A 178 20.90 27.81 7.18
C SER A 178 21.38 27.34 8.55
N LEU A 179 22.48 27.94 9.01
CA LEU A 179 23.18 27.57 10.24
C LEU A 179 22.27 27.75 11.46
N GLY A 180 21.54 26.70 11.85
CA GLY A 180 20.76 26.71 13.10
C GLY A 180 19.53 25.80 13.17
N GLU A 181 19.02 25.24 12.06
CA GLU A 181 17.78 24.45 12.12
C GLU A 181 17.97 22.98 11.74
N ASP A 182 17.96 22.10 12.75
CA ASP A 182 17.92 20.64 12.62
C ASP A 182 16.58 20.17 12.02
N LEU A 183 16.40 20.37 10.71
CA LEU A 183 15.19 19.97 9.96
C LEU A 183 15.00 18.45 9.80
N ASN A 184 15.77 17.64 10.53
CA ASN A 184 15.39 16.27 10.82
C ASN A 184 14.23 16.28 11.82
N PRO A 185 12.99 15.91 11.43
CA PRO A 185 11.91 15.78 12.42
C PRO A 185 12.40 14.81 13.50
N PRO A 186 12.36 15.19 14.79
CA PRO A 186 13.10 14.49 15.83
C PRO A 186 12.70 13.02 15.79
N LYS A 187 13.66 12.15 15.46
CA LYS A 187 13.45 10.70 15.27
C LYS A 187 12.64 10.21 16.45
N LYS A 188 11.34 9.96 16.26
CA LYS A 188 10.40 9.70 17.35
C LYS A 188 10.86 8.45 18.07
N ARG A 189 11.64 8.63 19.15
CA ARG A 189 12.16 7.55 19.98
C ARG A 189 10.93 6.75 20.39
N ARG A 190 10.78 5.53 19.84
CA ARG A 190 9.68 4.64 20.19
C ARG A 190 9.65 4.57 21.70
N LYS A 191 8.66 5.19 22.35
CA LYS A 191 8.48 5.03 23.80
C LYS A 191 8.38 3.52 24.01
N LYS A 192 9.37 2.94 24.70
CA LYS A 192 9.23 1.57 25.19
C LYS A 192 8.04 1.62 26.13
N ILE A 193 6.88 1.17 25.65
CA ILE A 193 5.70 0.99 26.49
C ILE A 193 6.08 -0.15 27.42
N GLY A 194 6.56 0.21 28.61
CA GLY A 194 6.84 -0.75 29.65
C GLY A 194 5.53 -1.47 29.97
N THR A 195 5.54 -2.80 29.85
CA THR A 195 4.42 -3.68 30.16
C THR A 195 4.19 -3.77 31.66
N LYS A 196 3.89 -2.63 32.31
CA LYS A 196 3.29 -2.62 33.65
C LYS A 196 1.82 -2.99 33.50
N GLY A 197 1.50 -4.23 33.86
CA GLY A 197 0.15 -4.79 33.80
C GLY A 197 -0.84 -4.01 34.68
N GLY A 198 -1.54 -3.05 34.09
CA GLY A 198 -2.67 -2.39 34.73
C GLY A 198 -3.85 -3.35 34.79
N LYS A 199 -4.14 -3.87 35.99
CA LYS A 199 -5.35 -4.68 36.25
C LYS A 199 -6.58 -3.90 35.78
N ARG A 200 -7.25 -4.38 34.73
CA ARG A 200 -8.47 -3.73 34.20
C ARG A 200 -9.59 -3.90 35.23
N LYS A 201 -9.87 -2.85 36.00
CA LYS A 201 -11.00 -2.81 36.95
C LYS A 201 -12.29 -2.97 36.15
N GLY A 202 -12.94 -4.13 36.30
CA GLY A 202 -14.08 -4.52 35.46
C GLY A 202 -15.26 -3.57 35.61
N PHE A 203 -15.80 -3.11 34.47
CA PHE A 203 -17.08 -2.43 34.44
C PHE A 203 -18.19 -3.45 34.72
N ARG A 204 -18.79 -3.40 35.92
CA ARG A 204 -19.99 -4.19 36.23
C ARG A 204 -21.13 -3.69 35.34
N LYS A 205 -21.56 -4.51 34.36
CA LYS A 205 -22.88 -4.32 33.74
C LYS A 205 -23.92 -4.35 34.86
N ARG A 206 -24.75 -3.31 34.94
CA ARG A 206 -26.03 -3.40 35.65
C ARG A 206 -26.99 -4.19 34.75
N ARG A 207 -27.73 -5.13 35.36
CA ARG A 207 -28.98 -5.63 34.79
C ARG A 207 -30.04 -4.54 34.90
#